data_AF-A0A7J3TB19-F1
#
_entry.id   AF-A0A7J3TB19-F1
#
_cell.length_a   1.000
_cell.length_b   1.000
_cell.length_c   1.000
_cell.angle_alpha   90.00
_cell.angle_beta   90.00
_cell.angle_gamma   90.00
#
_symmetry.space_group_name_H-M   'P 1'
#
loop_
_entity.id
_entity.type
_entity.pdbx_description
1 polymer ?
#
loop_
_entity_poly.entity_id
_entity_poly.type
_entity_poly.pdbx_seq_one_letter_code
_entity_poly.pdbx_strand_id
1 'polypeptide(L)' 'MVLSLESAILAVAASIAIAGGLIGTGMAQQGIGAAGMGIIAEKPEKFGQVLIFFVIPETLWIIGFVLGLILLLGIL' A
#
# COMPACT_ATOMS: atom_id res chain seq x y z
N MET A 1 -17.33 21.08 -17.67
CA MET A 1 -16.31 20.01 -17.78
C MET A 1 -17.06 18.70 -17.81
N VAL A 2 -17.28 18.13 -19.00
CA VAL A 2 -17.99 16.84 -19.13
C VAL A 2 -16.97 15.74 -18.87
N LEU A 3 -17.23 14.86 -17.90
CA LEU A 3 -16.43 13.67 -17.68
C LEU A 3 -16.54 12.81 -18.94
N SER A 4 -15.44 12.57 -19.66
CA SER A 4 -15.46 11.59 -20.74
C SER A 4 -15.63 10.19 -20.14
N LEU A 5 -16.28 9.29 -20.88
CA LEU A 5 -16.43 7.90 -20.46
C LEU A 5 -15.07 7.25 -20.17
N GLU A 6 -14.05 7.61 -20.95
CA GLU A 6 -12.67 7.19 -20.76
C GLU A 6 -12.10 7.61 -19.41
N SER A 7 -12.21 8.90 -19.05
CA SER A 7 -11.75 9.39 -17.75
C SER A 7 -12.48 8.74 -16.58
N ALA A 8 -13.77 8.42 -16.75
CA ALA A 8 -14.55 7.69 -15.74
C ALA A 8 -14.00 6.28 -15.51
N ILE A 9 -13.71 5.55 -16.59
CA ILE A 9 -13.16 4.19 -16.53
C ILE A 9 -11.76 4.19 -15.91
N LEU A 10 -10.90 5.13 -16.32
CA LEU A 10 -9.54 5.27 -15.76
C LEU A 10 -9.58 5.56 -14.26
N ALA A 11 -10.50 6.40 -13.79
CA ALA A 11 -10.66 6.70 -12.37
C ALA A 11 -11.09 5.46 -11.56
N VAL A 12 -11.96 4.61 -12.11
CA VAL A 12 -12.36 3.34 -11.46
C VAL A 12 -11.21 2.35 -11.47
N ALA A 13 -10.46 2.22 -12.56
CA ALA A 13 -9.29 1.35 -12.62
C ALA A 13 -8.21 1.78 -11.62
N ALA A 14 -7.97 3.09 -11.49
CA ALA A 14 -7.04 3.65 -10.52
C ALA A 14 -7.46 3.36 -9.07
N SER A 15 -8.75 3.49 -8.75
CA SER A 15 -9.24 3.20 -7.40
C SER A 15 -9.08 1.73 -7.02
N ILE A 16 -9.30 0.80 -7.95
CA ILE A 16 -9.08 -0.63 -7.75
C ILE A 16 -7.59 -0.93 -7.51
N ALA A 17 -6.69 -0.34 -8.30
CA ALA A 17 -5.25 -0.54 -8.15
C ALA A 17 -4.74 -0.07 -6.78
N ILE A 18 -5.16 1.14 -6.38
CA ILE A 18 -4.83 1.76 -5.09
C ILE A 18 -5.39 0.93 -3.93
N ALA A 19 -6.68 0.57 -3.99
CA ALA A 19 -7.35 -0.20 -2.94
C ALA A 19 -6.73 -1.60 -2.79
N GLY A 20 -6.43 -2.28 -3.90
CA GLY A 20 -5.77 -3.59 -3.88
C GLY A 20 -4.38 -3.53 -3.22
N GLY A 21 -3.60 -2.50 -3.53
CA GLY A 21 -2.30 -2.24 -2.88
C GLY A 21 -2.44 -2.05 -1.36
N LEU A 22 -3.36 -1.18 -0.91
CA LEU A 22 -3.60 -0.91 0.51
C LEU A 22 -4.06 -2.16 1.27
N ILE A 23 -5.01 -2.91 0.71
CA ILE A 23 -5.53 -4.12 1.34
C ILE A 23 -4.41 -5.16 1.48
N GLY A 24 -3.61 -5.37 0.43
CA GLY A 24 -2.48 -6.29 0.46
C GLY A 24 -1.42 -5.89 1.50
N THR A 25 -1.04 -4.61 1.55
CA THR A 25 -0.12 -4.08 2.56
C THR A 25 -0.66 -4.25 3.97
N GLY A 26 -1.92 -3.88 4.21
CA GLY A 26 -2.57 -3.99 5.52
C GLY A 26 -2.66 -5.43 6.02
N MET A 27 -3.03 -6.37 5.15
CA MET A 27 -3.08 -7.81 5.48
C MET A 27 -1.71 -8.35 5.90
N ALA A 28 -0.64 -7.96 5.21
CA ALA A 28 0.72 -8.36 5.56
C ALA A 28 1.19 -7.69 6.88
N GLN A 29 0.91 -6.40 7.05
CA GLN A 29 1.33 -5.63 8.22
C GLN A 29 0.58 -6.02 9.50
N GLN A 30 -0.66 -6.50 9.42
CA GLN A 30 -1.42 -6.93 10.61
C GLN A 30 -0.64 -7.97 11.43
N GLY A 31 -0.08 -9.00 10.78
CA GLY A 31 0.70 -10.04 11.44
C GLY A 31 2.05 -9.54 11.94
N ILE A 32 2.74 -8.74 11.11
CA ILE A 32 4.06 -8.20 11.44
C ILE A 32 3.98 -7.23 12.62
N GLY A 33 2.96 -6.37 12.67
CA GLY A 33 2.71 -5.44 13.76
C GLY A 33 2.44 -6.16 15.08
N ALA A 34 1.53 -7.15 15.07
CA ALA A 34 1.21 -7.93 16.28
C ALA A 34 2.44 -8.64 16.86
N ALA A 35 3.19 -9.36 16.02
CA ALA A 35 4.41 -10.06 16.45
C ALA A 35 5.54 -9.09 16.84
N GLY A 36 5.69 -8.01 16.06
CA GLY A 36 6.71 -6.99 16.24
C GLY A 36 6.58 -6.25 17.56
N MET A 37 5.36 -5.90 17.96
CA MET A 37 5.11 -5.24 19.24
C MET A 37 5.45 -6.15 20.44
N GLY A 38 5.22 -7.47 20.32
CA GLY A 38 5.66 -8.44 21.32
C GLY A 38 7.19 -8.46 21.47
N ILE A 39 7.93 -8.45 20.35
CA ILE A 39 9.40 -8.37 20.36
C ILE A 39 9.88 -7.07 21.00
N ILE A 40 9.27 -5.93 20.64
CA ILE A 40 9.65 -4.61 21.18
C ILE A 40 9.38 -4.52 22.69
N ALA A 41 8.30 -5.14 23.18
CA ALA A 41 7.96 -5.15 24.60
C ALA A 41 9.01 -5.90 25.46
N GLU A 42 9.59 -6.98 24.94
CA GLU A 42 10.66 -7.73 25.62
C GLU A 42 12.06 -7.17 25.35
N LYS A 43 12.30 -6.68 24.13
CA LYS A 43 13.61 -6.28 23.59
C LYS A 43 13.48 -4.97 22.81
N PRO A 44 13.40 -3.81 23.48
CA PRO A 44 13.18 -2.52 22.82
C PRO A 44 14.30 -2.17 21.82
N GLU A 45 15.52 -2.65 22.03
CA GLU A 45 16.65 -2.49 21.11
C GLU A 45 16.43 -3.15 19.74
N LYS A 46 15.45 -4.07 19.62
CA LYS A 46 15.08 -4.73 18.36
C LYS A 46 14.09 -3.93 17.52
N PHE A 47 13.66 -2.75 17.95
CA PHE A 47 12.76 -1.88 17.20
C PHE A 47 13.18 -1.70 15.73
N GLY A 48 14.46 -1.39 15.47
CA GLY A 48 14.94 -1.19 14.10
C GLY A 48 14.78 -2.42 13.20
N GLN A 49 14.97 -3.63 13.76
CA GLN A 49 14.77 -4.87 13.01
C GLN A 49 13.29 -5.10 12.71
N VAL A 50 12.40 -4.85 13.69
CA VAL A 50 10.94 -4.96 13.51
C VAL A 50 10.46 -3.96 12.45
N LEU A 51 10.98 -2.74 12.45
CA LEU A 51 10.64 -1.70 11.48
C LEU A 51 10.98 -2.12 10.04
N ILE A 52 12.13 -2.77 9.82
CA ILE A 52 12.50 -3.27 8.49
C ILE A 52 11.46 -4.27 7.98
N PHE A 53 11.03 -5.22 8.82
CA PHE A 53 9.98 -6.16 8.43
C PHE A 53 8.66 -5.45 8.16
N PHE A 54 8.33 -4.40 8.91
CA PHE A 54 7.10 -3.63 8.72
C PHE A 54 7.08 -2.83 7.41
N VAL A 55 8.25 -2.39 6.92
CA VAL A 55 8.40 -1.64 5.66
C VAL A 55 8.35 -2.52 4.42
N ILE A 56 8.72 -3.81 4.48
CA ILE A 56 8.73 -4.69 3.29
C ILE A 56 7.37 -4.70 2.57
N PRO A 57 6.22 -4.85 3.25
CA PRO A 57 4.91 -4.80 2.60
C PRO A 57 4.50 -3.46 2.00
N GLU A 58 5.17 -2.34 2.33
CA GLU A 58 4.88 -1.02 1.72
C GLU A 58 5.15 -1.02 0.22
N THR A 59 5.97 -1.96 -0.28
CA THR A 59 6.18 -2.15 -1.73
C THR A 59 4.88 -2.45 -2.48
N LEU A 60 3.93 -3.18 -1.87
CA LEU A 60 2.63 -3.49 -2.49
C LEU A 60 1.77 -2.23 -2.65
N TRP A 61 1.75 -1.39 -1.62
CA TRP A 61 1.08 -0.10 -1.64
C TRP A 61 1.69 0.82 -2.70
N ILE A 62 3.03 0.93 -2.75
CA ILE A 62 3.72 1.77 -3.73
C ILE A 62 3.37 1.35 -5.16
N ILE A 63 3.32 0.05 -5.46
CA ILE A 63 2.94 -0.44 -6.79
C ILE A 63 1.51 -0.02 -7.16
N GLY A 64 0.55 -0.23 -6.26
CA GLY A 64 -0.85 0.16 -6.49
C GLY A 64 -1.03 1.66 -6.62
N PHE A 65 -0.30 2.44 -5.81
CA PHE A 65 -0.32 3.90 -5.82
C PHE A 65 0.26 4.49 -7.12
N VAL A 66 1.46 4.06 -7.52
CA VAL A 66 2.10 4.56 -8.74
C VAL A 66 1.28 4.19 -9.98
N LEU A 67 0.76 2.96 -10.06
CA LEU A 67 -0.12 2.57 -11.15
C LEU A 67 -1.40 3.40 -11.18
N GLY A 68 -2.04 3.62 -10.03
CA GLY A 68 -3.22 4.48 -9.93
C GLY A 68 -2.94 5.91 -10.40
N LEU A 69 -1.80 6.49 -10.04
CA LEU A 69 -1.38 7.81 -10.51
C LEU A 69 -1.16 7.84 -12.03
N ILE A 70 -0.48 6.84 -12.59
CA ILE A 70 -0.26 6.74 -14.04
C ILE A 70 -1.59 6.74 -14.81
N LEU A 71 -2.58 5.99 -14.31
CA LEU A 71 -3.92 5.92 -14.91
C LEU A 71 -4.68 7.26 -14.79
N LEU A 72 -4.60 7.93 -13.63
CA LEU A 72 -5.26 9.23 -13.43
C LEU A 72 -4.64 10.35 -14.24
N LEU A 73 -3.33 10.30 -14.47
CA LEU A 73 -2.60 11.27 -15.28
C LEU A 73 -2.73 11.01 -16.79
N GLY A 74 -3.33 9.88 -17.19
CA GLY A 74 -3.47 9.50 -18.60
C GLY A 74 -2.13 9.34 -19.32
N ILE A 75 -1.12 8.85 -18.60
CA ILE A 75 0.25 8.68 -19.13
C ILE A 75 0.37 7.38 -19.96
N LEU A 76 -0.58 6.46 -19.80
CA LEU A 76 -0.65 5.19 -20.52
C LEU A 76 -1.52 5.33 -21.78
#